data_AF-A0A0F9CKF3-F1
#
_entry.id   AF-A0A0F9CKF3-F1
#
_cell.length_a   1.000
_cell.length_b   1.000
_cell.length_c   1.000
_cell.angle_alpha   90.00
_cell.angle_beta   90.00
_cell.angle_gamma   90.00
#
_symmetry.space_group_name_H-M   'P 1'
#
loop_
_entity.id
_entity.type
_entity.pdbx_description
1 polymer ?
#
loop_
_entity_poly.entity_id
_entity_poly.type
_entity_poly.pdbx_seq_one_letter_code
_entity_poly.pdbx_strand_id
1 'polypeptide(L)'
;PTSSDATPEPKLIDPDPGNNATFDAGGYNGLTIGGPYYRTEVGAHENSESPYGTFDQGGNVQEWNETIIDGFNRGLRGGPYGGAAYALHASSRFDGVYPTYEYYYTGFRVAEVPEPATLVMLAIGGLALTRRRGTWFGGHNT
;
A
#
# COMPACT_ATOMS: atom_id res chain seq x y z
N PRO A 1 0.49 -0.77 10.43
CA PRO A 1 -0.36 -0.91 9.23
C PRO A 1 -1.19 0.36 9.01
N THR A 2 -1.75 0.89 10.09
CA THR A 2 -2.38 2.20 10.22
C THR A 2 -1.34 3.26 10.60
N SER A 3 -1.73 4.53 10.70
CA SER A 3 -0.89 5.64 11.19
C SER A 3 -0.67 5.66 12.72
N SER A 4 -0.74 4.50 13.39
CA SER A 4 -0.63 4.33 14.84
C SER A 4 0.30 3.17 15.20
N ASP A 5 1.02 3.31 16.32
CA ASP A 5 1.83 2.25 16.93
C ASP A 5 1.00 1.36 17.88
N ALA A 6 -0.20 1.78 18.26
CA ALA A 6 -1.11 0.96 19.06
C ALA A 6 -1.68 -0.19 18.22
N THR A 7 -1.90 -1.35 18.86
CA THR A 7 -2.53 -2.50 18.20
C THR A 7 -3.88 -2.08 17.60
N PRO A 8 -4.11 -2.34 16.30
CA PRO A 8 -5.39 -2.04 15.68
C PRO A 8 -6.55 -2.82 16.31
N GLU A 9 -7.74 -2.23 16.31
CA GLU A 9 -8.95 -2.94 16.71
C GLU A 9 -9.55 -3.74 15.52
N PRO A 10 -10.10 -4.94 15.75
CA PRO A 10 -10.72 -5.76 14.70
C PRO A 10 -12.19 -5.37 14.49
N LYS A 11 -12.51 -4.08 14.32
CA LYS A 11 -13.90 -3.63 14.24
C LYS A 11 -14.19 -2.98 12.90
N LEU A 12 -15.32 -3.33 12.31
CA LEU A 12 -15.91 -2.64 11.18
C LEU A 12 -17.13 -1.86 11.71
N ILE A 13 -16.94 -0.55 11.96
CA ILE A 13 -17.95 0.33 12.56
C ILE A 13 -17.97 1.67 11.85
N ASP A 14 -19.17 2.25 11.72
CA ASP A 14 -19.41 3.55 11.07
C ASP A 14 -19.92 4.56 12.11
N PRO A 15 -19.24 5.72 12.29
CA PRO A 15 -17.99 6.09 11.64
C PRO A 15 -16.78 5.29 12.17
N ASP A 16 -15.78 5.04 11.33
CA ASP A 16 -14.51 4.45 11.74
C ASP A 16 -13.82 5.38 12.76
N PRO A 17 -13.55 4.97 14.01
CA PRO A 17 -12.84 5.80 14.99
C PRO A 17 -11.35 5.96 14.68
N GLY A 18 -10.83 5.23 13.69
CA GLY A 18 -9.43 5.12 13.34
C GLY A 18 -8.73 3.96 14.05
N ASN A 19 -7.58 3.58 13.49
CA ASN A 19 -6.78 2.43 13.96
C ASN A 19 -7.53 1.08 13.96
N ASN A 20 -8.36 0.84 12.94
CA ASN A 20 -9.00 -0.46 12.70
C ASN A 20 -8.31 -1.23 11.57
N ALA A 21 -8.43 -2.55 11.63
CA ALA A 21 -7.95 -3.44 10.57
C ALA A 21 -8.80 -4.71 10.51
N THR A 22 -8.76 -5.40 9.37
CA THR A 22 -9.47 -6.67 9.17
C THR A 22 -8.57 -7.85 9.53
N PHE A 23 -8.68 -8.42 10.73
CA PHE A 23 -7.82 -9.50 11.22
C PHE A 23 -8.52 -10.37 12.27
N ASP A 24 -7.83 -11.41 12.77
CA ASP A 24 -8.33 -12.25 13.85
C ASP A 24 -7.68 -11.85 15.19
N ALA A 25 -8.46 -11.25 16.09
CA ALA A 25 -7.98 -10.91 17.43
C ALA A 25 -8.02 -12.09 18.42
N GLY A 26 -8.57 -13.24 18.01
CA GLY A 26 -8.77 -14.40 18.88
C GLY A 26 -9.82 -14.17 19.98
N GLY A 27 -10.26 -15.26 20.63
CA GLY A 27 -11.24 -15.21 21.74
C GLY A 27 -12.70 -15.07 21.30
N TYR A 28 -13.57 -14.61 22.20
CA TYR A 28 -15.04 -14.55 22.00
C TYR A 28 -15.49 -13.48 20.97
N ASN A 29 -14.61 -12.56 20.57
CA ASN A 29 -14.80 -11.59 19.48
C ASN A 29 -13.79 -11.85 18.35
N GLY A 30 -13.62 -13.12 17.98
CA GLY A 30 -12.80 -13.53 16.85
C GLY A 30 -13.30 -12.93 15.53
N LEU A 31 -12.39 -12.79 14.56
CA LEU A 31 -12.55 -12.25 13.20
C LEU A 31 -13.33 -10.92 13.10
N THR A 32 -12.73 -9.90 12.46
CA THR A 32 -13.39 -8.60 12.21
C THR A 32 -14.78 -8.71 11.58
N ILE A 33 -14.96 -9.66 10.66
CA ILE A 33 -16.26 -10.03 10.10
C ILE A 33 -16.37 -11.57 10.01
N GLY A 34 -17.61 -12.08 9.99
CA GLY A 34 -17.91 -13.51 10.00
C GLY A 34 -18.34 -14.08 8.64
N GLY A 35 -18.42 -15.40 8.57
CA GLY A 35 -18.79 -16.12 7.34
C GLY A 35 -20.14 -15.66 6.76
N PRO A 36 -20.31 -15.75 5.42
CA PRO A 36 -19.44 -16.45 4.47
C PRO A 36 -18.25 -15.63 3.95
N TYR A 37 -18.15 -14.34 4.28
CA TYR A 37 -17.09 -13.45 3.81
C TYR A 37 -16.27 -12.94 4.98
N TYR A 38 -14.96 -13.17 4.94
CA TYR A 38 -14.06 -12.82 6.03
C TYR A 38 -13.16 -11.61 5.71
N ARG A 39 -13.37 -11.00 4.55
CA ARG A 39 -12.64 -9.85 4.02
C ARG A 39 -13.58 -8.67 3.89
N THR A 40 -13.09 -7.49 4.23
CA THR A 40 -13.82 -6.24 4.06
C THR A 40 -13.62 -5.69 2.65
N GLU A 41 -14.56 -4.86 2.21
CA GLU A 41 -14.38 -4.02 1.03
C GLU A 41 -13.12 -3.15 1.19
N VAL A 42 -12.49 -2.80 0.06
CA VAL A 42 -11.29 -1.94 0.07
C VAL A 42 -11.65 -0.57 0.65
N GLY A 43 -10.87 -0.11 1.62
CA GLY A 43 -11.09 1.18 2.27
C GLY A 43 -12.28 1.19 3.24
N ALA A 44 -12.77 0.03 3.69
CA ALA A 44 -13.86 -0.06 4.66
C ALA A 44 -13.50 0.46 6.07
N HIS A 45 -12.23 0.73 6.34
CA HIS A 45 -11.74 1.42 7.54
C HIS A 45 -11.28 2.83 7.15
N GLU A 46 -12.23 3.72 6.89
CA GLU A 46 -12.00 5.01 6.22
C GLU A 46 -11.10 6.00 6.97
N ASN A 47 -10.96 5.85 8.30
CA ASN A 47 -10.11 6.70 9.15
C ASN A 47 -8.85 5.95 9.64
N SER A 48 -8.54 4.80 9.02
CA SER A 48 -7.44 3.93 9.42
C SER A 48 -6.34 3.82 8.37
N GLU A 49 -6.17 4.88 7.57
CA GLU A 49 -5.06 4.96 6.63
C GLU A 49 -3.69 4.87 7.32
N SER A 50 -2.72 4.36 6.58
CA SER A 50 -1.31 4.48 6.93
C SER A 50 -0.84 5.95 6.89
N PRO A 51 0.34 6.28 7.43
CA PRO A 51 0.92 7.63 7.33
C PRO A 51 1.15 8.11 5.88
N TYR A 52 1.02 7.22 4.90
CA TYR A 52 1.21 7.49 3.47
C TYR A 52 -0.11 7.51 2.70
N GLY A 53 -1.26 7.56 3.38
CA GLY A 53 -2.58 7.69 2.73
C GLY A 53 -3.05 6.43 2.00
N THR A 54 -2.54 5.26 2.38
CA THR A 54 -2.99 3.98 1.81
C THR A 54 -3.70 3.14 2.86
N PHE A 55 -4.78 2.49 2.43
CA PHE A 55 -5.62 1.61 3.24
C PHE A 55 -5.15 0.16 3.20
N ASP A 56 -5.64 -0.62 4.17
CA ASP A 56 -5.55 -2.08 4.21
C ASP A 56 -4.12 -2.62 4.08
N GLN A 57 -3.11 -1.88 4.56
CA GLN A 57 -1.70 -2.34 4.58
C GLN A 57 -1.46 -3.48 5.58
N GLY A 58 -2.37 -3.68 6.52
CA GLY A 58 -2.37 -4.86 7.38
C GLY A 58 -3.76 -5.40 7.57
N GLY A 59 -3.86 -6.74 7.50
CA GLY A 59 -5.13 -7.43 7.52
C GLY A 59 -5.71 -7.56 6.12
N ASN A 60 -6.97 -8.00 6.05
CA ASN A 60 -7.67 -8.37 4.83
C ASN A 60 -6.96 -9.53 4.10
N VAL A 61 -5.93 -9.23 3.31
CA VAL A 61 -5.09 -10.21 2.63
C VAL A 61 -3.61 -9.90 2.87
N GLN A 62 -2.78 -10.94 2.92
CA GLN A 62 -1.34 -10.74 2.85
C GLN A 62 -0.93 -10.47 1.40
N GLU A 63 0.05 -9.61 1.20
CA GLU A 63 0.37 -9.06 -0.12
C GLU A 63 1.76 -9.49 -0.59
N TRP A 64 1.83 -9.97 -1.83
CA TRP A 64 3.09 -10.23 -2.53
C TRP A 64 3.95 -8.98 -2.64
N ASN A 65 5.26 -9.16 -2.46
CA ASN A 65 6.27 -8.19 -2.84
C ASN A 65 7.35 -8.82 -3.73
N GLU A 66 8.09 -7.97 -4.43
CA GLU A 66 9.07 -8.40 -5.44
C GLU A 66 10.44 -8.80 -4.86
N THR A 67 10.63 -8.77 -3.54
CA THR A 67 11.91 -9.11 -2.90
C THR A 67 12.30 -10.55 -3.25
N ILE A 68 13.46 -10.74 -3.85
CA ILE A 68 14.01 -12.07 -4.14
C ILE A 68 14.72 -12.60 -2.90
N ILE A 69 14.30 -13.78 -2.44
CA ILE A 69 14.84 -14.47 -1.26
C ILE A 69 15.35 -15.84 -1.72
N ASP A 70 16.56 -16.22 -1.31
CA ASP A 70 17.18 -17.52 -1.66
C ASP A 70 17.10 -17.87 -3.17
N GLY A 71 17.36 -16.87 -4.01
CA GLY A 71 17.48 -17.01 -5.47
C GLY A 71 16.17 -16.92 -6.25
N PHE A 72 15.06 -17.42 -5.71
CA PHE A 72 13.77 -17.38 -6.43
C PHE A 72 12.54 -17.23 -5.54
N ASN A 73 12.62 -17.35 -4.23
CA ASN A 73 11.47 -17.14 -3.36
C ASN A 73 11.08 -15.66 -3.28
N ARG A 74 9.88 -15.41 -2.78
CA ARG A 74 9.31 -14.08 -2.56
C ARG A 74 8.82 -13.94 -1.13
N GLY A 75 8.51 -12.71 -0.72
CA GLY A 75 7.93 -12.41 0.59
C GLY A 75 6.47 -11.94 0.48
N LEU A 76 5.71 -12.22 1.54
CA LEU A 76 4.37 -11.68 1.79
C LEU A 76 4.40 -10.72 3.00
N ARG A 77 3.59 -9.66 2.96
CA ARG A 77 3.48 -8.64 4.03
C ARG A 77 2.02 -8.37 4.39
N GLY A 78 1.80 -7.64 5.49
CA GLY A 78 0.48 -7.14 5.93
C GLY A 78 -0.34 -8.12 6.76
N GLY A 79 -0.22 -9.42 6.51
CA GLY A 79 -0.96 -10.46 7.24
C GLY A 79 -2.42 -10.57 6.80
N PRO A 80 -3.02 -11.78 6.82
CA PRO A 80 -4.38 -12.00 6.33
C PRO A 80 -5.44 -11.70 7.39
N TYR A 81 -6.73 -11.69 6.98
CA TYR A 81 -7.87 -11.55 7.88
C TYR A 81 -7.94 -12.62 9.00
N GLY A 82 -7.34 -13.79 8.80
CA GLY A 82 -7.25 -14.86 9.79
C GLY A 82 -5.95 -14.84 10.60
N GLY A 83 -5.12 -13.81 10.40
CA GLY A 83 -3.87 -13.62 11.10
C GLY A 83 -4.08 -12.86 12.42
N ALA A 84 -3.26 -13.20 13.42
CA ALA A 84 -3.24 -12.47 14.67
C ALA A 84 -2.62 -11.07 14.52
N ALA A 85 -2.86 -10.19 15.50
CA ALA A 85 -2.40 -8.80 15.49
C ALA A 85 -0.89 -8.63 15.19
N TYR A 86 -0.03 -9.55 15.64
CA TYR A 86 1.41 -9.47 15.39
C TYR A 86 1.76 -9.60 13.89
N ALA A 87 0.93 -10.28 13.10
CA ALA A 87 1.12 -10.43 11.66
C ALA A 87 0.95 -9.09 10.91
N LEU A 88 0.24 -8.14 11.53
CA LEU A 88 -0.04 -6.81 10.96
C LEU A 88 1.13 -5.83 11.12
N HIS A 89 2.14 -6.18 11.93
CA HIS A 89 3.28 -5.29 12.16
C HIS A 89 4.01 -5.01 10.84
N ALA A 90 4.40 -3.75 10.62
CA ALA A 90 5.16 -3.37 9.43
C ALA A 90 6.53 -4.08 9.31
N SER A 91 7.03 -4.62 10.43
CA SER A 91 8.25 -5.44 10.50
C SER A 91 8.01 -6.94 10.29
N SER A 92 6.77 -7.43 10.35
CA SER A 92 6.46 -8.84 10.16
C SER A 92 6.75 -9.27 8.72
N ARG A 93 7.32 -10.47 8.58
CA ARG A 93 7.82 -11.04 7.32
C ARG A 93 7.30 -12.47 7.20
N PHE A 94 6.65 -12.78 6.08
CA PHE A 94 6.39 -14.16 5.69
C PHE A 94 7.17 -14.42 4.40
N ASP A 95 8.42 -14.82 4.59
CA ASP A 95 9.45 -14.93 3.56
C ASP A 95 9.65 -16.39 3.13
N GLY A 96 10.40 -16.61 2.04
CA GLY A 96 10.71 -17.96 1.56
C GLY A 96 9.55 -18.64 0.83
N VAL A 97 8.59 -17.87 0.34
CA VAL A 97 7.40 -18.40 -0.33
C VAL A 97 7.71 -18.64 -1.81
N TYR A 98 7.36 -19.83 -2.31
CA TYR A 98 7.50 -20.18 -3.73
C TYR A 98 6.69 -19.22 -4.61
N PRO A 99 7.22 -18.76 -5.76
CA PRO A 99 6.50 -17.85 -6.67
C PRO A 99 5.18 -18.39 -7.22
N THR A 100 4.97 -19.71 -7.18
CA THR A 100 3.75 -20.38 -7.63
C THR A 100 2.70 -20.52 -6.53
N TYR A 101 2.98 -20.02 -5.31
CA TYR A 101 2.06 -20.12 -4.20
C TYR A 101 0.82 -19.24 -4.44
N GLU A 102 -0.36 -19.82 -4.26
CA GLU A 102 -1.62 -19.12 -4.30
C GLU A 102 -2.50 -19.57 -3.13
N TYR A 103 -3.27 -18.63 -2.58
CA TYR A 103 -4.21 -18.92 -1.51
C TYR A 103 -5.29 -17.85 -1.43
N TYR A 104 -6.46 -18.18 -0.87
CA TYR A 104 -7.63 -17.29 -0.88
C TYR A 104 -7.45 -15.99 -0.07
N TYR A 105 -6.46 -15.94 0.82
CA TYR A 105 -6.09 -14.76 1.60
C TYR A 105 -4.79 -14.09 1.13
N THR A 106 -4.28 -14.46 -0.05
CA THR A 106 -3.06 -13.88 -0.63
C THR A 106 -3.44 -13.00 -1.82
N GLY A 107 -2.96 -11.76 -1.82
CA GLY A 107 -3.20 -10.77 -2.86
C GLY A 107 -1.92 -9.99 -3.19
N PHE A 108 -2.10 -8.77 -3.70
CA PHE A 108 -1.02 -7.85 -4.02
C PHE A 108 -1.53 -6.41 -3.98
N ARG A 109 -0.60 -5.46 -3.87
CA ARG A 109 -0.84 -4.05 -4.17
C ARG A 109 0.13 -3.57 -5.24
N VAL A 110 -0.31 -2.64 -6.06
CA VAL A 110 0.53 -2.02 -7.09
C VAL A 110 1.24 -0.83 -6.48
N ALA A 111 2.51 -0.66 -6.86
CA ALA A 111 3.28 0.53 -6.55
C ALA A 111 3.92 1.07 -7.84
N GLU A 112 3.98 2.39 -7.95
CA GLU A 112 4.72 3.07 -9.01
C GLU A 112 5.81 3.92 -8.36
N VAL A 113 7.02 3.86 -8.91
CA VAL A 113 8.11 4.77 -8.56
C VAL A 113 8.23 5.77 -9.72
N PRO A 114 7.93 7.07 -9.50
CA PRO A 114 8.08 8.06 -10.55
C PRO A 114 9.51 8.03 -11.10
N GLU A 115 9.67 7.88 -12.41
CA GLU A 115 11.01 7.82 -12.98
C GLU A 115 11.76 9.15 -12.73
N PRO A 116 12.97 9.11 -12.15
CA PRO A 116 13.77 10.33 -11.98
C PRO A 116 14.02 11.06 -13.30
N ALA A 117 14.10 10.31 -14.40
CA ALA A 117 14.37 10.84 -15.74
C ALA A 117 13.21 11.65 -16.32
N THR A 118 11.94 11.30 -16.07
CA THR A 118 10.80 12.07 -16.61
C THR A 118 10.71 13.45 -15.97
N LEU A 119 11.01 13.59 -14.68
CA LEU A 119 11.08 14.89 -14.01
C LEU A 119 12.23 15.74 -14.55
N VAL A 120 13.40 15.14 -14.76
CA VAL A 120 14.56 15.83 -15.36
C VAL A 120 14.27 16.24 -16.80
N MET A 121 13.67 15.36 -17.61
CA MET A 121 13.30 15.66 -18.99
C MET A 121 12.23 16.73 -19.08
N LEU A 122 11.24 16.73 -18.19
CA LEU A 122 10.23 17.79 -18.09
C LEU A 122 10.88 19.13 -17.72
N ALA A 123 11.80 19.14 -16.75
CA ALA A 123 12.51 20.35 -16.35
C ALA A 123 13.39 20.92 -17.48
N ILE A 124 14.16 20.06 -18.15
CA ILE A 124 15.01 20.46 -19.29
C ILE A 124 14.15 20.92 -20.47
N GLY A 125 13.08 20.20 -20.81
CA GLY A 125 12.14 20.57 -21.86
C GLY A 125 11.46 21.92 -21.57
N GLY A 126 11.00 22.13 -20.33
CA GLY A 126 10.42 23.41 -19.88
C GLY A 126 11.42 24.57 -19.96
N LEU A 127 12.67 24.36 -19.56
CA LEU A 127 13.75 25.35 -19.70
C LEU A 127 14.08 25.66 -21.17
N ALA A 128 14.10 24.65 -22.04
CA ALA A 128 14.34 24.85 -23.47
C ALA A 128 13.20 25.65 -24.13
N LEU A 129 11.94 25.41 -23.73
CA LEU A 129 10.77 26.13 -24.22
C LEU A 129 10.72 27.59 -23.75
N THR A 130 11.10 27.87 -22.50
CA THR A 130 11.16 29.26 -21.98
C THR A 130 12.26 30.07 -22.65
N ARG A 131 13.42 29.47 -22.95
CA ARG A 131 14.52 30.13 -23.67
C ARG A 131 14.19 30.46 -25.13
N ARG A 132 13.32 29.68 -25.79
CA ARG A 132 12.91 29.91 -27.18
C ARG A 132 11.94 31.07 -27.39
N ARG A 133 11.31 31.60 -26.33
CA ARG A 133 10.32 32.68 -26.43
C ARG A 133 10.90 34.09 -26.36
N GLY A 134 12.22 34.25 -26.18
CA GLY A 134 12.88 35.54 -25.93
C GLY A 134 13.53 36.24 -27.13
N THR A 135 13.50 35.68 -28.34
CA THR A 135 14.26 36.22 -29.49
C THR A 135 13.37 36.51 -30.70
N TRP A 136 12.56 37.57 -30.64
CA TRP A 136 12.07 38.25 -31.84
C TRP A 136 11.87 39.75 -31.56
N PHE A 137 12.94 40.52 -31.69
CA PHE A 137 12.86 41.97 -31.92
C PHE A 137 13.67 42.24 -33.20
N GLY A 138 12.94 42.33 -34.31
CA GLY A 138 13.46 42.71 -35.61
C GLY A 138 13.90 44.18 -35.59
N GLY A 139 15.18 44.41 -35.86
CA GLY A 139 15.67 45.73 -36.26
C GLY A 139 15.33 45.98 -37.73
N HIS A 140 14.66 47.09 -38.00
CA HIS A 140 14.67 47.76 -39.30
C HIS A 140 15.28 49.14 -39.07
N ASN A 141 16.48 49.35 -39.62
CA ASN A 141 17.04 50.68 -39.85
C ASN A 141 16.67 51.09 -41.28
N THR A 142 15.89 52.16 -41.39
CA THR A 142 15.93 53.12 -42.50
C THR A 142 15.75 54.50 -41.91
#